data_AF-A0A2P5FIR0-F1
#
_entry.id   AF-A0A2P5FIR0-F1
#
_cell.length_a   1.000
_cell.length_b   1.000
_cell.length_c   1.000
_cell.angle_alpha   90.00
_cell.angle_beta   90.00
_cell.angle_gamma   90.00
#
_symmetry.space_group_name_H-M   'P 1'
#
loop_
_entity.id
_entity.type
_entity.pdbx_description
1 polymer ?
#
loop_
_entity_poly.entity_id
_entity_poly.type
_entity_poly.pdbx_seq_one_letter_code
_entity_poly.pdbx_strand_id
1 'polypeptide(L)'
;MKLDFPKSQIDAKYLPRKVTESIPFSSNKMPEILSHFGINPKSIQAQMVKETIEECEEAAFEGEEKFCATSPESLIDFGVSKLGKKVQVYTTEVDKETKPQERQVGGLPQDKLCVRCVLLP
;
A
#
# COMPACT_ATOMS: atom_id res chain seq x y z
N MET A 1 -5.98 -16.53 -11.70
CA MET A 1 -7.03 -15.72 -11.05
C MET A 1 -7.45 -14.61 -12.01
N LYS A 2 -8.73 -14.28 -12.13
CA LYS A 2 -9.19 -13.10 -12.89
C LYS A 2 -9.16 -11.89 -11.95
N LEU A 3 -8.51 -10.81 -12.36
CA LEU A 3 -8.35 -9.60 -11.55
C LEU A 3 -9.12 -8.46 -12.22
N ASP A 4 -10.12 -7.94 -11.52
CA ASP A 4 -10.92 -6.79 -11.95
C ASP A 4 -10.45 -5.56 -11.17
N PHE A 5 -9.83 -4.61 -11.87
CA PHE A 5 -9.34 -3.36 -11.27
C PHE A 5 -10.38 -2.25 -11.48
N PRO A 6 -11.00 -1.71 -10.42
CA PRO A 6 -11.92 -0.59 -10.56
C PRO A 6 -11.18 0.65 -11.02
N LYS A 7 -11.86 1.51 -11.78
CA LYS A 7 -11.31 2.82 -12.13
C LYS A 7 -11.06 3.61 -10.85
N SER A 8 -9.83 4.13 -10.68
CA SER A 8 -9.55 5.02 -9.56
C SER A 8 -10.41 6.27 -9.68
N GLN A 9 -11.13 6.63 -8.62
CA GLN A 9 -11.87 7.90 -8.55
C GLN A 9 -10.95 9.08 -8.19
N ILE A 10 -9.69 8.79 -7.86
CA ILE A 10 -8.69 9.76 -7.41
C ILE A 10 -7.45 9.60 -8.30
N ASP A 11 -7.02 10.67 -8.96
CA ASP A 11 -5.70 10.76 -9.60
C ASP A 11 -4.63 10.91 -8.51
N ALA A 12 -4.44 9.86 -7.72
CA ALA A 12 -3.44 9.81 -6.68
C ALA A 12 -2.10 9.39 -7.31
N LYS A 13 -1.12 10.30 -7.28
CA LYS A 13 0.26 9.97 -7.64
C LYS A 13 0.98 9.42 -6.42
N TYR A 14 1.59 8.25 -6.57
CA TYR A 14 2.40 7.68 -5.52
C TYR A 14 3.63 8.53 -5.22
N LEU A 15 3.99 8.64 -3.94
CA LEU A 15 5.22 9.30 -3.53
C LEU A 15 6.43 8.37 -3.78
N PRO A 16 7.49 8.83 -4.47
CA PRO A 16 8.72 8.06 -4.62
C PRO A 16 9.38 7.80 -3.26
N ARG A 17 10.11 6.69 -3.13
CA ARG A 17 10.81 6.31 -1.89
C ARG A 17 11.58 7.46 -1.22
N LYS A 18 12.31 8.27 -2.01
CA LYS A 18 13.10 9.40 -1.46
C LYS A 18 12.26 10.43 -0.72
N VAL A 19 11.01 10.63 -1.16
CA VAL A 19 10.08 11.55 -0.50
C VAL A 19 9.53 10.90 0.77
N THR A 20 9.17 9.62 0.69
CA THR A 20 8.54 8.93 1.83
C THR A 20 9.52 8.62 2.96
N GLU A 21 10.82 8.45 2.66
CA GLU A 21 11.89 8.36 3.66
C GLU A 21 12.09 9.66 4.46
N SER A 22 11.63 10.80 3.93
CA SER A 22 11.67 12.08 4.63
C SER A 22 10.45 12.34 5.53
N ILE A 23 9.40 11.50 5.41
CA ILE A 23 8.15 11.64 6.15
C ILE A 23 8.06 10.47 7.15
N PRO A 24 7.99 10.72 8.46
CA PRO A 24 7.96 9.66 9.44
C PRO A 24 6.55 9.09 9.57
N PHE A 25 6.17 8.19 8.65
CA PHE A 25 4.89 7.49 8.70
C PHE A 25 4.84 6.49 9.87
N SER A 26 4.41 6.96 11.03
CA SER A 26 4.13 6.14 12.21
C SER A 26 3.10 6.81 13.12
N SER A 27 2.30 6.01 13.82
CA SER A 27 1.25 6.51 14.72
C SER A 27 1.81 7.41 15.83
N ASN A 28 3.07 7.22 16.20
CA ASN A 28 3.76 8.03 17.20
C ASN A 28 4.25 9.40 16.66
N LYS A 29 4.22 9.64 15.34
CA LYS A 29 4.69 10.86 14.67
C LYS A 29 3.58 11.65 14.00
N MET A 30 2.33 11.47 14.42
CA MET A 30 1.17 12.19 13.87
C MET A 30 1.35 13.72 13.77
N PRO A 31 1.91 14.44 14.76
CA PRO A 31 2.12 15.89 14.62
C PRO A 31 3.00 16.26 13.42
N GLU A 32 4.05 15.49 13.16
CA GLU A 32 4.98 15.71 12.04
C GLU A 32 4.31 15.42 10.69
N ILE A 33 3.56 14.31 10.61
CA ILE A 33 2.81 13.91 9.42
C ILE A 33 1.78 14.98 9.06
N LEU A 34 0.95 15.39 10.02
CA LEU A 34 -0.10 16.37 9.79
C LEU A 34 0.48 17.74 9.41
N SER A 35 1.59 18.14 10.03
CA SER A 35 2.29 19.37 9.68
C SER A 35 2.86 19.31 8.25
N HIS A 36 3.44 18.18 7.85
CA HIS A 36 4.00 18.01 6.51
C HIS A 36 2.93 18.13 5.42
N PHE A 37 1.75 17.55 5.65
CA PHE A 37 0.63 17.60 4.72
C PHE A 37 -0.30 18.81 4.89
N GLY A 38 -0.01 19.71 5.84
CA GLY A 38 -0.85 20.88 6.12
C GLY A 38 -2.27 20.54 6.61
N ILE A 39 -2.43 19.38 7.25
CA ILE A 39 -3.73 18.88 7.72
C ILE A 39 -4.02 19.46 9.10
N ASN A 40 -5.23 19.99 9.30
CA ASN A 40 -5.67 20.46 10.60
C ASN A 40 -5.81 19.27 11.58
N PRO A 41 -5.11 19.25 12.73
CA PRO A 41 -5.14 18.13 13.68
C PRO A 41 -6.51 17.82 14.29
N LYS A 42 -7.46 18.76 14.23
CA LYS A 42 -8.84 18.58 14.73
C LYS A 42 -9.82 18.18 13.62
N SER A 43 -9.34 17.96 12.40
CA SER A 43 -10.19 17.57 11.27
C SER A 43 -10.46 16.07 11.24
N ILE A 44 -11.56 15.69 10.58
CA ILE A 44 -11.86 14.29 10.27
C ILE A 44 -10.74 13.68 9.41
N GLN A 45 -10.10 14.48 8.55
CA GLN A 45 -8.96 14.02 7.75
C GLN A 45 -7.77 13.59 8.62
N ALA A 46 -7.45 14.35 9.68
CA ALA A 46 -6.39 13.96 10.61
C ALA A 46 -6.70 12.66 11.34
N GLN A 47 -7.97 12.46 11.72
CA GLN A 47 -8.43 11.20 12.32
C GLN A 47 -8.29 10.03 11.33
N MET A 48 -8.75 10.19 10.09
CA MET A 48 -8.62 9.14 9.07
C MET A 48 -7.16 8.76 8.78
N VAL A 49 -6.25 9.74 8.70
CA VAL A 49 -4.81 9.47 8.53
C VAL A 49 -4.27 8.68 9.70
N LYS A 50 -4.64 9.06 10.93
CA LYS A 50 -4.22 8.34 12.14
C LYS A 50 -4.72 6.90 12.14
N GLU A 51 -6.02 6.70 11.93
CA GLU A 51 -6.65 5.38 11.87
C GLU A 51 -6.00 4.50 10.80
N THR A 52 -5.74 5.05 9.61
CA THR A 52 -5.05 4.32 8.52
C THR A 52 -3.65 3.86 8.91
N ILE A 53 -2.89 4.70 9.62
CA ILE A 53 -1.54 4.35 10.08
C ILE A 53 -1.61 3.31 11.20
N GLU A 54 -2.52 3.47 12.16
CA GLU A 54 -2.72 2.50 13.25
C GLU A 54 -3.14 1.13 12.69
N GLU A 55 -4.14 1.08 11.80
CA GLU A 55 -4.56 -0.13 11.10
C GLU A 55 -3.42 -0.77 10.31
N CYS A 56 -2.49 0.03 9.79
CA CYS A 56 -1.33 -0.50 9.11
C CYS A 56 -0.35 -1.15 10.10
N GLU A 57 -0.05 -0.47 11.21
CA GLU A 57 0.90 -0.92 12.24
C GLU A 57 0.35 -2.04 13.14
N GLU A 58 -0.96 -2.29 13.11
CA GLU A 58 -1.57 -3.42 13.81
C GLU A 58 -0.88 -4.74 13.47
N ALA A 59 -0.89 -5.67 14.44
CA ALA A 59 -0.32 -7.00 14.25
C ALA A 59 -0.92 -7.70 13.02
N ALA A 60 -0.07 -8.46 12.33
CA ALA A 60 -0.53 -9.34 11.27
C ALA A 60 -1.44 -10.43 11.85
N PHE A 61 -2.39 -10.92 11.05
CA PHE A 61 -3.17 -12.09 11.41
C PHE A 61 -2.27 -13.35 11.44
N GLU A 62 -2.73 -14.38 12.14
CA GLU A 62 -2.01 -15.66 12.18
C GLU A 62 -1.86 -16.22 10.75
N GLY A 63 -0.61 -16.49 10.34
CA GLY A 63 -0.29 -16.95 8.99
C GLY A 63 -0.15 -15.86 7.92
N GLU A 64 -0.20 -14.59 8.31
CA GLU A 64 0.00 -13.42 7.44
C GLU A 64 1.36 -12.74 7.72
N GLU A 65 2.05 -12.31 6.66
CA GLU A 65 3.08 -11.30 6.75
C GLU A 65 2.52 -9.96 6.31
N LYS A 66 2.56 -8.99 7.22
CA LYS A 66 2.05 -7.64 6.98
C LYS A 66 3.20 -6.65 6.96
N PHE A 67 3.14 -5.70 6.04
CA PHE A 67 4.09 -4.59 5.98
C PHE A 67 3.40 -3.30 5.55
N CYS A 68 3.74 -2.23 6.27
CA CYS A 68 3.36 -0.87 5.94
C CYS A 68 4.27 -0.29 4.87
N ALA A 69 3.84 -0.42 3.61
CA ALA A 69 4.56 0.18 2.51
C ALA A 69 4.25 1.68 2.46
N THR A 70 5.28 2.51 2.51
CA THR A 70 5.14 3.96 2.34
C THR A 70 5.33 4.39 0.90
N SER A 71 5.90 3.52 0.06
CA SER A 71 6.15 3.77 -1.36
C SER A 71 5.97 2.51 -2.21
N PRO A 72 5.67 2.63 -3.52
CA PRO A 72 5.59 1.48 -4.43
C PRO A 72 6.89 0.66 -4.45
N GLU A 73 8.04 1.30 -4.30
CA GLU A 73 9.32 0.61 -4.24
C GLU A 73 9.43 -0.22 -2.96
N SER A 74 8.99 0.30 -1.80
CA SER A 74 9.00 -0.46 -0.53
C SER A 74 8.05 -1.67 -0.57
N LEU A 75 6.92 -1.53 -1.27
CA LEU A 75 6.00 -2.62 -1.56
C LEU A 75 6.70 -3.74 -2.35
N ILE A 76 7.45 -3.38 -3.39
CA ILE A 76 8.19 -4.34 -4.22
C ILE A 76 9.28 -5.03 -3.40
N ASP A 77 10.07 -4.27 -2.63
CA ASP A 77 11.15 -4.83 -1.79
C ASP A 77 10.62 -5.85 -0.80
N PHE A 78 9.49 -5.55 -0.14
CA PHE A 78 8.86 -6.50 0.76
C PHE A 78 8.37 -7.75 0.02
N GLY A 79 7.69 -7.58 -1.12
CA GLY A 79 7.25 -8.70 -1.96
C GLY A 79 8.41 -9.60 -2.39
N VAL A 80 9.53 -9.03 -2.84
CA VAL A 80 10.76 -9.75 -3.20
C VAL A 80 11.36 -10.47 -1.99
N SER A 81 11.33 -9.84 -0.80
CA SER A 81 11.86 -10.44 0.42
C SER A 81 11.11 -11.71 0.84
N LYS A 82 9.80 -11.79 0.56
CA LYS A 82 8.93 -12.91 0.95
C LYS A 82 8.78 -13.95 -0.16
N LEU A 83 8.66 -13.52 -1.42
CA LEU A 83 8.40 -14.38 -2.57
C LEU A 83 9.69 -14.79 -3.33
N GLY A 84 10.81 -14.14 -3.02
CA GLY A 84 12.11 -14.35 -3.65
C GLY A 84 12.35 -13.46 -4.88
N LYS A 85 13.55 -13.58 -5.47
CA LYS A 85 14.02 -12.72 -6.57
C LYS A 85 13.40 -13.02 -7.94
N LYS A 86 12.63 -14.10 -8.07
CA LYS A 86 11.99 -14.53 -9.32
C LYS A 86 10.53 -14.07 -9.37
N VAL A 87 10.31 -12.78 -9.13
CA VAL A 87 8.99 -12.13 -9.20
C VAL A 87 8.92 -11.22 -10.42
N GLN A 88 7.75 -11.18 -11.05
CA GLN A 88 7.45 -10.22 -12.11
C GLN A 88 6.46 -9.21 -11.54
N VAL A 89 6.82 -7.93 -11.59
CA VAL A 89 5.99 -6.83 -11.10
C VAL A 89 5.25 -6.24 -12.30
N TYR A 90 3.94 -6.09 -12.17
CA TYR A 90 3.07 -5.50 -13.18
C TYR A 90 2.39 -4.28 -12.59
N THR A 91 2.33 -3.18 -13.35
CA THR A 91 1.56 -1.99 -12.99
C THR A 91 0.36 -1.88 -13.93
N THR A 92 -0.78 -1.48 -13.41
CA THR A 92 -2.00 -1.25 -14.18
C THR A 92 -2.43 0.20 -14.02
N GLU A 93 -2.61 0.88 -15.15
CA GLU A 93 -3.21 2.22 -15.23
C GLU A 93 -4.59 2.06 -15.86
N VAL A 94 -5.64 2.58 -15.21
CA VAL A 94 -7.03 2.46 -15.67
C VAL A 94 -7.54 3.84 -16.06
N ASP A 95 -7.18 4.31 -17.26
CA ASP A 95 -7.60 5.61 -17.79
C ASP A 95 -9.11 5.70 -18.10
N LYS A 96 -9.75 4.57 -18.46
CA LYS A 96 -11.15 4.51 -18.90
C LYS A 96 -11.80 3.21 -18.42
N GLU A 97 -13.14 3.19 -18.30
CA GLU A 97 -13.89 1.93 -18.18
C GLU A 97 -13.66 1.12 -19.48
N THR A 98 -12.63 0.30 -19.46
CA THR A 98 -12.35 -0.70 -20.49
C THR A 98 -12.60 -2.08 -19.93
N LYS A 99 -12.99 -3.00 -20.81
CA LYS A 99 -13.29 -4.41 -20.48
C LYS A 99 -12.24 -4.98 -19.52
N PRO A 100 -12.64 -5.85 -18.56
CA PRO A 100 -11.72 -6.54 -17.65
C PRO A 100 -10.47 -7.01 -18.37
N GLN A 101 -9.30 -6.53 -17.95
CA GLN A 101 -8.05 -7.06 -18.49
C GLN A 101 -7.82 -8.45 -17.91
N GLU A 102 -8.07 -9.48 -18.71
CA GLU A 102 -7.75 -10.86 -18.34
C GLU A 102 -6.23 -11.02 -18.24
N ARG A 103 -5.70 -11.04 -17.02
CA ARG A 103 -4.32 -11.44 -16.74
C ARG A 103 -4.32 -12.68 -15.86
N GLN A 104 -3.75 -13.76 -16.37
CA GLN A 104 -3.51 -14.96 -15.59
C GLN A 104 -2.30 -14.72 -14.67
N VAL A 105 -2.57 -14.30 -13.43
CA VAL A 105 -1.59 -14.46 -12.36
C VAL A 105 -1.60 -15.94 -11.95
N GLY A 106 -0.46 -16.61 -12.10
CA GLY A 106 -0.27 -17.97 -11.60
C GLY A 106 -0.57 -18.00 -10.10
N GLY A 107 -1.42 -18.92 -9.66
CA GLY A 107 -1.83 -18.99 -8.27
C GLY A 107 -0.64 -19.21 -7.33
N LEU A 108 -0.61 -18.52 -6.19
CA LEU A 108 0.14 -19.01 -5.05
C LEU A 108 -0.51 -20.34 -4.61
N PRO A 109 0.26 -21.39 -4.32
CA PRO A 109 -0.24 -22.54 -3.58
C PRO A 109 -0.98 -22.05 -2.33
N GLN A 110 -2.17 -22.59 -2.05
CA GLN A 110 -3.07 -22.15 -0.98
C GLN A 110 -2.47 -22.36 0.44
N ASP A 111 -1.37 -23.07 0.49
CA ASP A 111 -0.53 -23.44 1.63
C ASP A 111 0.65 -22.46 1.87
N LYS A 112 0.65 -21.28 1.22
CA LYS A 112 1.69 -20.25 1.40
C LYS A 112 1.20 -18.98 2.08
N LEU A 113 2.12 -18.44 2.88
CA LEU A 113 2.15 -17.13 3.53
C LEU A 113 1.37 -16.05 2.76
N CYS A 114 0.33 -15.50 3.39
CA CYS A 114 -0.39 -14.36 2.82
C CYS A 114 0.45 -13.10 3.05
N VAL A 115 0.75 -12.36 1.99
CA VAL A 115 1.53 -11.13 2.07
C VAL A 115 0.58 -9.96 1.85
N ARG A 116 0.27 -9.21 2.90
CA ARG A 116 -0.57 -8.00 2.81
C ARG A 116 0.29 -6.76 2.91
N CYS A 117 0.12 -5.90 1.91
CA CYS A 117 0.78 -4.62 1.87
C CYS A 117 -0.28 -3.53 1.91
N VAL A 118 -0.23 -2.71 2.95
CA VAL A 118 -1.07 -1.52 3.06
C VAL A 118 -0.20 -0.37 2.59
N LEU A 119 -0.61 0.28 1.50
CA LEU A 119 0.07 1.47 1.02
C LEU A 119 -0.47 2.67 1.80
N LEU A 120 0.42 3.33 2.56
CA LEU A 120 0.05 4.54 3.27
C LEU A 120 -0.15 5.71 2.27
N PRO A 121 -1.16 6.56 2.49
CA PRO A 121 -1.48 7.68 1.61
C PRO A 121 -0.41 8.78 1.59
#